data_AF-A0A967WK25-F1
#
_entry.id   AF-A0A967WK25-F1
#
_cell.length_a   1.000
_cell.length_b   1.000
_cell.length_c   1.000
_cell.angle_alpha   90.00
_cell.angle_beta   90.00
_cell.angle_gamma   90.00
#
_symmetry.space_group_name_H-M   'P 1'
#
loop_
_entity.id
_entity.type
_entity.pdbx_description
1 polymer ?
#
loop_
_entity_poly.entity_id
_entity_poly.type
_entity_poly.pdbx_seq_one_letter_code
_entity_poly.pdbx_strand_id
1 'polypeptide(L)'
;MQVILLFTVGALAFSMPLGNAPVAMALTTLITALAATSLGLLVGALAKTSKQADTIGIILGFALMALGGCIMPLYRAEGFIGILSNLTPHAHALQAYRGIVVDNATLVQVLPHLGILAVFAAVFFGIAVWRFRFE
;
A
#
# COMPACT_ATOMS: atom_id res chain seq x y z
N MET A 1 6.00 7.11 -13.13
CA MET A 1 5.86 6.67 -14.54
C MET A 1 5.11 5.35 -14.67
N GLN A 2 5.56 4.27 -14.01
CA GLN A 2 4.87 2.97 -14.07
C GLN A 2 3.38 3.01 -13.70
N VAL A 3 3.02 3.74 -12.64
CA VAL A 3 1.60 3.92 -12.21
C VAL A 3 0.72 4.46 -13.34
N ILE A 4 1.20 5.49 -14.06
CA ILE A 4 0.44 6.12 -15.14
C ILE A 4 0.23 5.11 -16.26
N LEU A 5 1.28 4.38 -16.64
CA LEU A 5 1.17 3.32 -17.64
C LEU A 5 0.16 2.25 -17.22
N LEU A 6 0.20 1.78 -15.97
CA LEU A 6 -0.73 0.76 -15.47
C LEU A 6 -2.19 1.23 -15.52
N PHE A 7 -2.49 2.45 -15.09
CA PHE A 7 -3.87 2.97 -15.14
C PHE A 7 -4.32 3.27 -16.57
N THR A 8 -3.46 3.81 -17.42
CA THR A 8 -3.79 4.05 -18.83
C THR A 8 -4.09 2.74 -19.57
N VAL A 9 -3.24 1.72 -19.40
CA VAL A 9 -3.47 0.40 -20.00
C VAL A 9 -4.71 -0.26 -19.39
N GLY A 10 -4.90 -0.20 -18.07
CA GLY A 10 -6.10 -0.70 -17.41
C GLY A 10 -7.38 -0.09 -17.95
N ALA A 11 -7.40 1.23 -18.11
CA ALA A 11 -8.56 1.96 -18.64
C ALA A 11 -8.83 1.62 -20.11
N LEU A 12 -7.80 1.61 -20.96
CA LEU A 12 -7.96 1.44 -22.41
C LEU A 12 -8.13 -0.01 -22.84
N ALA A 13 -7.33 -0.93 -22.29
CA ALA A 13 -7.33 -2.34 -22.70
C ALA A 13 -8.40 -3.16 -21.97
N PHE A 14 -8.74 -2.81 -20.73
CA PHE A 14 -9.66 -3.58 -19.89
C PHE A 14 -10.97 -2.83 -19.56
N SER A 15 -11.17 -1.62 -20.10
CA SER A 15 -12.34 -0.77 -19.78
C SER A 15 -12.53 -0.56 -18.27
N MET A 16 -11.42 -0.53 -17.52
CA MET A 16 -11.45 -0.40 -16.07
C MET A 16 -11.98 0.99 -15.68
N PRO A 17 -13.05 1.08 -14.86
CA PRO A 17 -13.51 2.37 -14.36
C PRO A 17 -12.46 2.95 -13.42
N LEU A 18 -12.01 4.18 -13.67
CA LEU A 18 -11.07 4.87 -12.78
C LEU A 18 -11.77 5.53 -11.58
N GLY A 19 -13.09 5.36 -11.47
CA GLY A 19 -13.96 6.05 -10.51
C GLY A 19 -14.21 7.51 -10.90
N ASN A 20 -15.18 8.14 -10.22
CA ASN A 20 -15.55 9.54 -10.47
C ASN A 20 -14.73 10.55 -9.64
N ALA A 21 -13.74 10.09 -8.87
CA ALA A 21 -12.94 10.89 -7.95
C ALA A 21 -11.44 10.82 -8.31
N PRO A 22 -10.99 11.50 -9.39
CA PRO A 22 -9.60 11.41 -9.87
C PRO A 22 -8.58 11.89 -8.83
N VAL A 23 -8.95 12.89 -8.02
CA VAL A 23 -8.11 13.38 -6.91
C VAL A 23 -7.94 12.30 -5.83
N ALA A 24 -9.01 11.56 -5.51
CA ALA A 24 -8.94 10.47 -4.55
C ALA A 24 -8.04 9.34 -5.05
N MET A 25 -8.11 8.98 -6.34
CA MET A 25 -7.18 8.00 -6.92
C MET A 25 -5.73 8.48 -6.85
N ALA A 26 -5.46 9.72 -7.27
CA ALA A 26 -4.11 10.27 -7.27
C ALA A 26 -3.49 10.29 -5.86
N LEU A 27 -4.25 10.74 -4.86
CA LEU A 27 -3.81 10.76 -3.47
C LEU A 27 -3.61 9.35 -2.91
N THR A 28 -4.55 8.43 -3.19
CA THR A 28 -4.41 7.02 -2.78
C THR A 28 -3.13 6.41 -3.33
N THR A 29 -2.84 6.65 -4.61
CA THR A 29 -1.61 6.13 -5.20
C THR A 29 -0.35 6.78 -4.65
N LEU A 30 -0.36 8.10 -4.45
CA LEU A 30 0.79 8.80 -3.90
C LEU A 30 1.12 8.33 -2.48
N ILE A 31 0.11 8.22 -1.60
CA ILE A 31 0.30 7.81 -0.21
C ILE A 31 0.67 6.33 -0.14
N THR A 32 0.07 5.47 -0.97
CA THR A 32 0.45 4.05 -1.06
C THR A 32 1.90 3.90 -1.52
N ALA A 33 2.33 4.67 -2.53
CA ALA A 33 3.72 4.67 -2.99
C ALA A 33 4.66 5.14 -1.89
N LEU A 34 4.32 6.21 -1.16
CA LEU A 34 5.11 6.69 -0.04
C LEU A 34 5.25 5.63 1.07
N ALA A 35 4.17 4.95 1.43
CA ALA A 35 4.20 3.86 2.41
C ALA A 35 5.08 2.68 1.95
N ALA A 36 4.96 2.27 0.68
CA ALA A 36 5.76 1.21 0.09
C ALA A 36 7.25 1.58 0.02
N THR A 37 7.57 2.81 -0.39
CA THR A 37 8.95 3.31 -0.42
C THR A 37 9.54 3.39 0.98
N SER A 38 8.76 3.87 1.97
CA SER A 38 9.21 3.96 3.37
C SER A 38 9.48 2.57 3.97
N LEU A 39 8.66 1.57 3.62
CA LEU A 39 8.91 0.18 4.00
C LEU A 39 10.19 -0.36 3.33
N GLY A 40 10.39 -0.08 2.04
CA GLY A 40 11.63 -0.44 1.35
C GLY A 40 12.87 0.18 1.98
N LEU A 41 12.79 1.45 2.37
CA LEU A 41 13.86 2.15 3.12
C LEU A 41 14.12 1.49 4.47
N LEU A 42 13.07 1.12 5.21
CA LEU A 42 13.21 0.41 6.49
C LEU A 42 13.90 -0.94 6.31
N VAL A 43 13.50 -1.72 5.30
CA VAL A 43 14.16 -3.00 4.98
C VAL A 43 15.63 -2.77 4.63
N GLY A 44 15.94 -1.75 3.82
CA GLY A 44 17.32 -1.38 3.47
C GLY A 44 18.14 -0.97 4.69
N ALA A 45 17.57 -0.19 5.61
CA ALA A 45 18.25 0.25 6.83
C ALA A 45 18.51 -0.90 7.84
N LEU A 46 17.72 -1.97 7.80
CA LEU A 46 17.86 -3.15 8.66
C LEU A 46 18.76 -4.23 8.06
N ALA A 47 18.87 -4.29 6.73
CA ALA A 47 19.70 -5.25 6.03
C ALA A 47 21.19 -4.91 6.14
N LYS A 48 22.03 -5.94 6.28
CA LYS A 48 23.49 -5.78 6.31
C LYS A 48 24.13 -5.79 4.92
N THR A 49 23.41 -6.31 3.92
CA THR A 49 23.87 -6.42 2.53
C THR A 49 22.70 -6.21 1.57
N SER A 50 22.98 -5.79 0.34
CA SER A 50 21.95 -5.63 -0.71
C SER A 50 21.19 -6.93 -0.97
N LYS A 51 21.90 -8.07 -1.02
CA LYS A 51 21.27 -9.40 -1.20
C LYS A 51 20.32 -9.77 -0.05
N GLN A 52 20.64 -9.35 1.17
CA GLN A 52 19.75 -9.56 2.31
C GLN A 52 18.51 -8.67 2.21
N ALA A 53 18.66 -7.41 1.79
CA ALA A 53 17.54 -6.50 1.55
C ALA A 53 16.59 -7.07 0.49
N ASP A 54 17.13 -7.60 -0.62
CA ASP A 54 16.35 -8.24 -1.69
C ASP A 54 15.55 -9.45 -1.15
N THR A 55 16.22 -10.35 -0.42
CA THR A 55 15.57 -11.54 0.15
C THR A 55 14.46 -11.16 1.13
N ILE A 56 14.72 -10.21 2.04
CA ILE A 56 13.72 -9.73 3.01
C ILE A 56 12.55 -9.07 2.28
N GLY A 57 12.83 -8.25 1.27
CA GLY A 57 11.82 -7.59 0.45
C GLY A 57 10.87 -8.58 -0.23
N ILE A 58 11.41 -9.66 -0.80
CA ILE A 58 10.61 -10.72 -1.42
C ILE A 58 9.72 -11.41 -0.38
N ILE A 59 10.28 -11.85 0.75
CA ILE A 59 9.51 -12.56 1.79
C ILE A 59 8.40 -11.66 2.35
N LEU A 60 8.72 -10.39 2.66
CA LEU A 60 7.76 -9.41 3.14
C LEU A 60 6.68 -9.13 2.09
N GLY A 61 7.06 -9.00 0.81
CA GLY A 61 6.12 -8.79 -0.29
C GLY A 61 5.09 -9.91 -0.37
N PHE A 62 5.52 -11.17 -0.34
CA PHE A 62 4.60 -12.31 -0.34
C PHE A 62 3.76 -12.41 0.93
N ALA A 63 4.34 -12.14 2.11
CA ALA A 63 3.60 -12.15 3.37
C ALA A 63 2.50 -11.08 3.38
N LEU A 64 2.83 -9.86 2.94
CA LEU A 64 1.88 -8.75 2.85
C LEU A 64 0.85 -8.95 1.73
N MET A 65 1.22 -9.60 0.63
CA MET A 65 0.26 -10.00 -0.42
C MET A 65 -0.77 -10.99 0.14
N ALA A 66 -0.32 -12.00 0.90
CA ALA A 66 -1.18 -13.01 1.48
C ALA A 66 -2.09 -12.42 2.58
N LEU A 67 -1.53 -11.64 3.51
CA LEU A 67 -2.26 -11.08 4.65
C LEU A 67 -3.07 -9.84 4.28
N GLY A 68 -2.59 -9.01 3.37
CA GLY A 68 -3.20 -7.74 2.97
C GLY A 68 -4.48 -7.87 2.15
N GLY A 69 -4.87 -9.09 1.85
CA GLY A 69 -6.14 -9.40 1.20
C GLY A 69 -6.15 -9.15 -0.31
N CYS A 70 -4.97 -9.11 -0.94
CA CYS A 70 -4.82 -8.93 -2.39
C CYS A 70 -5.33 -10.14 -3.20
N ILE A 71 -5.25 -11.34 -2.63
CA ILE A 71 -5.73 -12.59 -3.26
C ILE A 71 -7.22 -12.82 -2.94
N MET A 72 -7.56 -12.72 -1.66
CA MET A 72 -8.91 -12.86 -1.13
C MET A 72 -9.14 -11.76 -0.10
N PRO A 73 -10.35 -11.20 0.04
CA PRO A 73 -10.59 -10.02 0.87
C PRO A 73 -10.59 -10.34 2.37
N LEU A 74 -9.43 -10.71 2.92
CA LEU A 74 -9.25 -11.07 4.33
C LEU A 74 -9.64 -9.94 5.27
N TYR A 75 -9.50 -8.68 4.84
CA TYR A 75 -9.93 -7.50 5.60
C TYR A 75 -11.44 -7.46 5.89
N ARG A 76 -12.26 -8.28 5.21
CA ARG A 76 -13.70 -8.47 5.47
C ARG A 76 -14.01 -9.73 6.27
N ALA A 77 -13.02 -10.59 6.52
CA ALA A 77 -13.21 -11.82 7.26
C ALA A 77 -13.44 -11.50 8.75
N GLU A 78 -14.26 -12.32 9.41
CA GLU A 78 -14.47 -12.22 10.86
C GLU A 78 -13.32 -12.89 11.64
N GLY A 79 -13.18 -12.49 12.90
CA GLY A 79 -12.20 -13.05 13.82
C GLY A 79 -10.77 -12.58 13.58
N PHE A 80 -9.81 -13.39 14.04
CA PHE A 80 -8.41 -12.98 14.16
C PHE A 80 -7.74 -12.65 12.82
N ILE A 81 -8.07 -13.38 11.75
CA ILE A 81 -7.45 -13.18 10.43
C ILE A 81 -7.82 -11.84 9.81
N GLY A 82 -9.05 -11.36 10.04
CA GLY A 82 -9.50 -10.05 9.55
C GLY A 82 -8.84 -8.90 10.28
N ILE A 83 -8.62 -9.05 11.59
CA ILE A 83 -7.85 -8.09 12.38
C ILE A 83 -6.42 -8.02 11.85
N LEU A 84 -5.74 -9.15 11.69
CA LEU A 84 -4.37 -9.19 11.14
C LEU A 84 -4.28 -8.57 9.75
N SER A 85 -5.26 -8.83 8.88
CA SER A 85 -5.30 -8.24 7.55
C SER A 85 -5.36 -6.71 7.61
N ASN A 86 -6.27 -6.16 8.43
CA ASN A 86 -6.42 -4.72 8.63
C ASN A 86 -5.24 -4.08 9.38
N LEU A 87 -4.28 -4.84 9.89
CA LEU A 87 -3.01 -4.30 10.42
C LEU A 87 -1.93 -4.16 9.34
N THR A 88 -2.25 -4.42 8.07
CA THR A 88 -1.31 -4.27 6.97
C THR A 88 -1.58 -3.01 6.15
N PRO A 89 -0.55 -2.34 5.61
CA PRO A 89 -0.76 -1.23 4.68
C PRO A 89 -1.47 -1.67 3.40
N HIS A 90 -1.31 -2.93 2.98
CA HIS A 90 -1.93 -3.47 1.77
C HIS A 90 -3.46 -3.51 1.87
N ALA A 91 -4.01 -3.89 3.03
CA ALA A 91 -5.45 -3.90 3.24
C ALA A 91 -6.07 -2.50 3.14
N HIS A 92 -5.42 -1.46 3.68
CA HIS A 92 -5.92 -0.09 3.56
C HIS A 92 -5.83 0.46 2.14
N ALA A 93 -4.73 0.18 1.42
CA ALA A 93 -4.60 0.56 0.02
C ALA A 93 -5.67 -0.11 -0.85
N LEU A 94 -5.92 -1.41 -0.65
CA LEU A 94 -6.91 -2.16 -1.42
C LEU A 94 -8.33 -1.67 -1.13
N GLN A 95 -8.67 -1.38 0.12
CA GLN A 95 -9.97 -0.82 0.49
C GLN A 95 -10.18 0.57 -0.12
N ALA A 96 -9.16 1.43 -0.12
CA ALA A 96 -9.22 2.74 -0.76
C ALA A 96 -9.46 2.64 -2.27
N TYR A 97 -8.65 1.85 -2.98
CA TYR A 97 -8.79 1.65 -4.43
C TYR A 97 -10.13 1.03 -4.80
N ARG A 98 -10.56 0.00 -4.08
CA ARG A 98 -11.84 -0.66 -4.32
C ARG A 98 -13.00 0.30 -4.07
N GLY A 99 -12.95 1.08 -2.99
CA GLY A 99 -13.96 2.09 -2.71
C GLY A 99 -14.14 3.06 -3.87
N ILE A 100 -13.04 3.56 -4.44
CA ILE A 100 -13.11 4.54 -5.54
C ILE A 100 -13.58 3.91 -6.85
N VAL A 101 -13.00 2.76 -7.22
CA VAL A 101 -13.22 2.12 -8.52
C VAL A 101 -14.54 1.38 -8.60
N VAL A 102 -14.91 0.67 -7.53
CA VAL A 102 -16.08 -0.21 -7.49
C VAL A 102 -17.26 0.50 -6.85
N ASP A 103 -17.04 1.13 -5.69
CA ASP A 103 -18.12 1.69 -4.87
C ASP A 103 -18.37 3.19 -5.15
N ASN A 104 -17.64 3.79 -6.10
CA ASN A 104 -17.69 5.22 -6.45
C ASN A 104 -17.51 6.15 -5.23
N ALA A 105 -16.70 5.73 -4.28
CA ALA A 105 -16.43 6.49 -3.06
C ALA A 105 -15.76 7.84 -3.36
N THR A 106 -16.18 8.85 -2.60
CA THR A 106 -15.60 10.19 -2.61
C THR A 106 -14.29 10.23 -1.81
N LEU A 107 -13.51 11.31 -1.97
CA LEU A 107 -12.27 11.53 -1.23
C LEU A 107 -12.48 11.44 0.29
N VAL A 108 -13.58 12.01 0.81
CA VAL A 108 -13.88 12.04 2.24
C VAL A 108 -14.07 10.63 2.81
N GLN A 109 -14.71 9.74 2.04
CA GLN A 109 -14.96 8.36 2.47
C GLN A 109 -13.68 7.51 2.50
N VAL A 110 -12.69 7.85 1.67
CA VAL A 110 -11.42 7.12 1.58
C VAL A 110 -10.36 7.68 2.53
N LEU A 111 -10.57 8.91 3.03
CA LEU A 111 -9.64 9.64 3.89
C LEU A 111 -9.15 8.85 5.12
N PRO A 112 -9.97 8.03 5.82
CA PRO A 112 -9.49 7.21 6.93
C PRO A 112 -8.40 6.21 6.50
N HIS A 113 -8.56 5.56 5.34
CA HIS A 113 -7.54 4.64 4.82
C HIS A 113 -6.26 5.38 4.41
N LEU A 114 -6.39 6.59 3.85
CA LEU A 114 -5.24 7.45 3.54
C LEU A 114 -4.49 7.87 4.79
N GLY A 115 -5.21 8.24 5.85
CA GLY A 115 -4.63 8.59 7.14
C GLY A 115 -3.82 7.44 7.73
N ILE A 116 -4.37 6.22 7.71
CA ILE A 116 -3.67 5.03 8.22
C ILE A 116 -2.43 4.71 7.37
N LEU A 117 -2.52 4.79 6.04
CA LEU A 117 -1.36 4.61 5.17
C LEU A 117 -0.27 5.67 5.41
N ALA A 118 -0.66 6.91 5.65
CA ALA A 118 0.27 7.99 5.98
C ALA A 118 0.97 7.73 7.32
N VAL A 119 0.25 7.20 8.32
CA VAL A 119 0.85 6.75 9.59
C VAL A 119 1.86 5.63 9.34
N PHE A 120 1.53 4.60 8.54
CA PHE A 120 2.49 3.57 8.16
C PHE A 120 3.74 4.14 7.50
N ALA A 121 3.55 5.05 6.54
CA ALA A 121 4.67 5.72 5.87
C ALA A 121 5.56 6.46 6.86
N ALA A 122 4.97 7.28 7.74
CA ALA A 122 5.70 8.04 8.75
C ALA A 122 6.45 7.14 9.73
N VAL A 123 5.83 6.05 10.19
CA VAL A 123 6.45 5.08 11.10
C VAL A 123 7.62 4.36 10.42
N PHE A 124 7.42 3.79 9.23
CA PHE A 124 8.49 3.09 8.52
C PHE A 124 9.65 4.01 8.18
N PHE A 125 9.34 5.22 7.69
CA PHE A 125 10.35 6.21 7.37
C PHE A 125 11.10 6.69 8.61
N GLY A 126 10.38 6.99 9.71
CA GLY A 126 10.99 7.43 10.96
C GLY A 126 11.94 6.38 11.55
N ILE A 127 11.54 5.10 11.56
CA ILE A 127 12.41 4.00 12.01
C ILE A 127 13.61 3.84 11.07
N ALA A 128 13.39 3.93 9.75
CA ALA A 128 14.47 3.83 8.77
C ALA A 128 15.52 4.92 9.00
N VAL A 129 15.10 6.19 9.11
CA VAL A 129 15.98 7.34 9.34
C VAL A 129 16.71 7.22 10.68
N TRP A 130 16.03 6.80 11.75
CA TRP A 130 16.67 6.60 13.04
C TRP A 130 17.73 5.49 13.01
N ARG A 131 17.52 4.46 12.18
CA ARG A 131 18.44 3.33 12.03
C ARG A 131 19.61 3.64 11.11
N PHE A 132 19.43 4.53 10.13
CA PHE A 132 20.49 5.06 9.29
C PHE A 132 21.46 5.87 10.16
N ARG A 133 22.55 5.21 10.60
CA ARG A 133 23.71 5.91 11.13
C ARG A 133 24.29 6.73 9.98
N PHE A 134 24.18 8.05 10.08
CA PHE A 134 24.96 8.98 9.25
C PHE A 134 26.43 8.80 9.65
N GLU A 135 27.13 7.91 8.97
CA GLU A 135 28.60 7.88 8.92
C GLU A 135 29.07 8.76 7.76
#